data_AF-A0A4U0NCV0-F1
#
_entry.id   AF-A0A4U0NCV0-F1
#
_cell.length_a   1.000
_cell.length_b   1.000
_cell.length_c   1.000
_cell.angle_alpha   90.00
_cell.angle_beta   90.00
_cell.angle_gamma   90.00
#
_symmetry.space_group_name_H-M   'P 1'
#
loop_
_entity.id
_entity.type
_entity.pdbx_description
1 polymer ?
#
loop_
_entity_poly.entity_id
_entity_poly.type
_entity_poly.pdbx_seq_one_letter_code
_entity_poly.pdbx_strand_id
1 'polypeptide(L)'
;MSDQEHNPYQLFTKTILLNWKSQHVTYIKVEELTSINNVTLYELIPDSELLDGDQETLYPIDSEDVLEMLLPNPKIRFLVHDIYLADNEG
;
A
#
# COMPACT_ATOMS: atom_id res chain seq x y z
N MET A 1 11.03 -28.86 6.95
CA MET A 1 12.27 -28.06 7.02
C MET A 1 11.83 -26.63 6.88
N SER A 2 12.24 -25.78 7.82
CA SER A 2 11.71 -24.45 8.11
C SER A 2 11.18 -23.69 6.90
N ASP A 3 9.86 -23.59 6.80
CA ASP A 3 9.20 -22.55 6.04
C ASP A 3 9.76 -21.22 6.57
N GLN A 4 10.70 -20.62 5.82
CA GLN A 4 11.15 -19.28 6.11
C GLN A 4 9.90 -18.41 5.97
N GLU A 5 9.35 -17.94 7.09
CA GLU A 5 8.23 -17.00 7.11
C GLU A 5 8.63 -15.80 6.23
N HIS A 6 8.14 -15.82 4.99
CA HIS A 6 8.35 -14.74 4.05
C HIS A 6 7.49 -13.58 4.53
N ASN A 7 8.09 -12.42 4.78
CA ASN A 7 7.31 -11.21 5.04
C ASN A 7 6.59 -10.83 3.73
N PRO A 8 5.26 -10.89 3.67
CA PRO A 8 4.53 -10.67 2.42
C PRO A 8 4.34 -9.18 2.09
N TYR A 9 5.00 -8.29 2.83
CA TYR A 9 4.92 -6.85 2.65
C TYR A 9 6.19 -6.30 2.01
N GLN A 10 5.99 -5.44 1.02
CA GLN A 10 7.05 -4.65 0.39
C GLN A 10 6.75 -3.15 0.47
N LEU A 11 7.80 -2.32 0.34
CA LEU A 11 7.64 -0.87 0.35
C LEU A 11 6.82 -0.42 -0.86
N PHE A 12 5.94 0.57 -0.64
CA PHE A 12 5.28 1.25 -1.74
C PHE A 12 6.31 1.96 -2.60
N THR A 13 6.27 1.74 -3.91
CA THR A 13 7.20 2.33 -4.88
C THR A 13 6.47 2.87 -6.08
N LYS A 14 7.17 3.72 -6.85
CA LYS A 14 6.65 4.25 -8.12
C LYS A 14 6.29 3.13 -9.11
N THR A 15 7.00 2.01 -9.08
CA THR A 15 6.70 0.84 -9.92
C THR A 15 5.34 0.24 -9.56
N ILE A 16 5.05 0.08 -8.27
CA ILE A 16 3.75 -0.43 -7.80
C ILE A 16 2.63 0.53 -8.20
N LEU A 17 2.81 1.84 -7.98
CA LEU A 17 1.83 2.85 -8.39
C LEU A 17 1.53 2.80 -9.89
N LEU A 18 2.56 2.70 -10.74
CA LEU A 18 2.38 2.60 -12.18
C LEU A 18 1.66 1.31 -12.58
N ASN A 19 1.97 0.20 -11.91
CA ASN A 19 1.30 -1.07 -12.14
C ASN A 19 -0.20 -0.97 -11.80
N TRP A 20 -0.55 -0.47 -10.62
CA TRP A 20 -1.94 -0.25 -10.22
C TRP A 20 -2.70 0.67 -11.17
N LYS A 21 -2.09 1.76 -11.64
CA LYS A 21 -2.69 2.62 -12.68
C LYS A 21 -2.94 1.85 -13.99
N SER A 22 -2.02 0.97 -14.39
CA SER A 22 -2.20 0.14 -15.59
C SER A 22 -3.32 -0.90 -15.44
N GLN A 23 -3.62 -1.29 -14.20
CA GLN A 23 -4.69 -2.21 -13.83
C GLN A 23 -6.04 -1.52 -13.60
N HIS A 24 -6.12 -0.20 -13.86
CA HIS A 24 -7.31 0.62 -13.65
C HIS A 24 -7.73 0.75 -12.18
N VAL A 25 -6.78 0.62 -11.24
CA VAL A 25 -7.04 0.96 -9.84
C VAL A 25 -7.41 2.43 -9.74
N THR A 26 -8.49 2.74 -9.03
CA THR A 26 -9.04 4.10 -8.93
C THR A 26 -8.79 4.74 -7.58
N TYR A 27 -8.78 3.94 -6.52
CA TYR A 27 -8.57 4.40 -5.15
C TYR A 27 -7.59 3.52 -4.39
N ILE A 28 -6.92 4.10 -3.42
CA ILE A 28 -6.04 3.43 -2.47
C ILE A 28 -6.57 3.70 -1.07
N LYS A 29 -6.91 2.65 -0.33
CA LYS A 29 -7.21 2.73 1.10
C LYS A 29 -5.91 2.65 1.88
N VAL A 30 -5.79 3.46 2.93
CA VAL A 30 -4.67 3.45 3.86
C VAL A 30 -5.15 2.90 5.21
N GLU A 31 -4.52 1.84 5.71
CA GLU A 31 -4.82 1.25 7.02
C GLU A 31 -3.57 1.20 7.89
N GLU A 32 -3.68 1.53 9.18
CA GLU A 32 -2.55 1.38 10.10
C GLU A 32 -2.34 -0.11 10.42
N LEU A 33 -1.16 -0.64 10.12
CA LEU A 33 -0.80 -2.01 10.47
C LEU A 33 -0.33 -2.09 11.92
N THR A 34 0.72 -1.33 12.23
CA THR A 34 1.37 -1.35 13.54
C THR A 34 2.38 -0.22 13.65
N SER A 35 2.92 0.00 14.85
CA SER A 35 4.02 0.92 15.10
C SER A 35 5.18 0.22 15.79
N ILE A 36 6.39 0.31 15.24
CA ILE A 36 7.59 -0.33 15.76
C ILE A 36 8.71 0.71 15.85
N ASN A 37 9.37 0.81 17.00
CA ASN A 37 10.51 1.73 17.22
C ASN A 37 10.23 3.17 16.76
N ASN A 38 9.03 3.68 17.08
CA ASN A 38 8.61 5.04 16.74
C ASN A 38 8.44 5.31 15.22
N VAL A 39 8.31 4.24 14.43
CA VAL A 39 7.92 4.25 13.02
C VAL A 39 6.55 3.59 12.89
N THR A 40 5.59 4.29 12.28
CA THR A 40 4.25 3.76 11.99
C THR A 40 4.24 3.15 10.59
N LEU A 41 3.71 1.94 10.50
CA LEU A 41 3.56 1.18 9.26
C LEU A 41 2.09 1.26 8.83
N TYR A 42 1.85 1.67 7.60
CA TYR A 42 0.54 1.65 6.96
C TYR A 42 0.53 0.66 5.81
N GLU A 43 -0.58 -0.04 5.64
CA GLU A 43 -0.90 -0.83 4.47
C GLU A 43 -1.64 0.02 3.45
N LEU A 44 -1.28 -0.15 2.17
CA LEU A 44 -1.99 0.40 1.04
C LEU A 44 -2.75 -0.72 0.33
N ILE A 45 -4.07 -0.55 0.23
CA ILE A 45 -4.99 -1.54 -0.33
C ILE A 45 -5.66 -0.92 -1.58
N PRO A 46 -5.42 -1.46 -2.79
CA PRO A 46 -6.02 -0.94 -4.02
C PRO A 46 -7.49 -1.35 -4.13
N ASP A 47 -8.35 -0.42 -4.57
CA ASP A 47 -9.79 -0.60 -4.82
C ASP A 47 -10.52 -1.39 -3.70
N SER A 48 -10.14 -1.13 -2.44
CA SER A 48 -10.81 -1.76 -1.29
C SER A 48 -12.32 -1.51 -1.35
N GLU A 49 -13.12 -2.55 -1.12
CA GLU A 49 -14.55 -2.38 -0.90
C GLU A 49 -14.75 -1.50 0.34
N LEU A 50 -15.43 -0.38 0.16
CA LEU A 50 -15.77 0.53 1.24
C LEU A 50 -16.89 -0.11 2.07
N LEU A 51 -16.63 -0.33 3.35
CA LEU A 51 -17.71 -0.45 4.34
C LEU A 51 -18.13 0.97 4.74
N ASP A 52 -19.43 1.19 4.97
CA ASP A 52 -19.96 2.47 5.43
C ASP A 52 -19.23 2.92 6.71
N GLY A 53 -18.32 3.89 6.59
CA GLY A 53 -17.51 4.44 7.69
C GLY A 53 -16.01 4.60 7.38
N ASP A 54 -15.46 3.87 6.41
CA ASP A 54 -14.02 3.83 6.10
C ASP A 54 -13.56 4.86 5.05
N GLN A 55 -14.38 5.88 4.75
CA GLN A 55 -14.07 6.85 3.69
C GLN A 55 -12.94 7.83 4.05
N GLU A 56 -12.59 7.96 5.34
CA GLU A 56 -11.60 8.94 5.80
C GLU A 56 -10.15 8.62 5.39
N THR A 57 -9.88 7.38 4.97
CA THR A 57 -8.53 6.94 4.55
C THR A 57 -8.49 6.44 3.11
N LEU A 58 -9.48 6.81 2.30
CA LEU A 58 -9.56 6.47 0.88
C LEU A 58 -9.07 7.64 0.02
N TYR A 59 -8.01 7.41 -0.75
CA TYR A 59 -7.37 8.42 -1.59
C TYR A 59 -7.51 8.07 -3.07
N PRO A 60 -7.88 9.02 -3.96
CA PRO A 60 -7.79 8.81 -5.39
C PRO A 60 -6.35 8.46 -5.81
N ILE A 61 -6.16 7.50 -6.71
CA ILE A 61 -4.80 7.06 -7.13
C ILE A 61 -3.95 8.17 -7.78
N ASP A 62 -4.61 9.21 -8.29
CA ASP A 62 -4.00 10.40 -8.90
C ASP A 62 -3.91 11.59 -7.95
N SER A 63 -4.23 11.42 -6.66
CA SER A 63 -4.13 12.51 -5.68
C SER A 63 -2.70 12.85 -5.32
N GLU A 64 -2.49 14.09 -4.83
CA GLU A 64 -1.20 14.52 -4.31
C GLU A 64 -0.78 13.68 -3.09
N ASP A 65 -1.71 13.28 -2.23
CA ASP A 65 -1.45 12.44 -1.06
C ASP A 65 -0.76 11.12 -1.45
N VAL A 66 -1.23 10.45 -2.51
CA VAL A 66 -0.63 9.19 -3.00
C VAL A 66 0.80 9.43 -3.51
N LEU A 67 1.07 10.59 -4.11
CA LEU A 67 2.43 10.95 -4.51
C LEU A 67 3.32 11.25 -3.31
N GLU A 68 2.79 11.86 -2.25
CA GLU A 68 3.51 12.08 -1.01
C GLU A 68 3.86 10.78 -0.28
N MET A 69 3.04 9.73 -0.41
CA MET A 69 3.33 8.40 0.15
C MET A 69 4.59 7.74 -0.46
N LEU A 70 5.03 8.17 -1.65
CA LEU A 70 6.29 7.74 -2.25
C LEU A 70 7.52 8.44 -1.66
N LEU A 71 7.32 9.54 -0.94
CA LEU A 71 8.41 10.32 -0.40
C LEU A 71 8.98 9.63 0.86
N PRO A 72 10.31 9.59 1.01
CA PRO A 72 10.92 8.99 2.19
C PRO A 72 10.55 9.80 3.45
N ASN A 73 9.95 9.15 4.44
CA ASN A 73 9.60 9.74 5.72
C ASN A 73 10.27 8.96 6.87
N PRO A 74 11.03 9.56 7.81
CA PRO A 74 11.70 8.79 8.87
C PRO A 74 10.74 8.14 9.89
N LYS A 75 9.49 8.59 9.99
CA LYS A 75 8.51 8.14 10.99
C LYS A 75 7.37 7.29 10.41
N ILE A 76 7.25 7.22 9.09
CA ILE A 76 6.14 6.57 8.41
C ILE A 76 6.69 5.64 7.31
N ARG A 77 6.07 4.48 7.15
CA ARG A 77 6.30 3.58 6.01
C ARG A 77 4.96 3.16 5.43
N PHE A 78 4.86 3.22 4.12
CA PHE A 78 3.74 2.66 3.37
C PHE A 78 4.17 1.33 2.76
N LEU A 79 3.38 0.31 3.03
CA LEU A 79 3.62 -1.08 2.65
C LEU A 79 2.49 -1.58 1.77
N VAL A 80 2.82 -2.53 0.90
CA VAL A 80 1.87 -3.21 0.03
C VAL A 80 2.04 -4.69 0.25
N HIS A 81 0.93 -5.38 0.50
CA HIS A 81 0.94 -6.83 0.59
C HIS A 81 1.02 -7.44 -0.82
N ASP A 82 1.79 -8.52 -0.97
CA ASP A 82 2.02 -9.18 -2.26
C ASP A 82 0.74 -9.65 -2.96
N ILE A 83 -0.36 -9.90 -2.22
CA ILE A 83 -1.66 -10.27 -2.81
C ILE A 83 -2.25 -9.18 -3.72
N TYR A 84 -1.81 -7.93 -3.55
CA TYR A 84 -2.27 -6.78 -4.34
C TYR A 84 -1.38 -6.51 -5.55
N LEU A 85 -0.31 -7.28 -5.71
CA LEU A 85 0.56 -7.19 -6.86
C LEU A 85 0.14 -8.31 -7.79
N ALA A 86 -0.17 -7.98 -9.04
CA ALA A 86 -0.35 -9.04 -10.02
C ALA A 86 0.92 -9.88 -10.07
N ASP A 87 0.75 -11.20 -10.09
CA ASP A 87 1.81 -12.13 -10.43
C ASP A 87 2.47 -11.62 -11.72
N ASN A 88 3.71 -11.17 -11.59
CA ASN A 88 4.56 -10.88 -12.73
C ASN A 88 5.02 -12.24 -13.30
N GLU A 89 4.08 -13.06 -13.77
CA GLU A 89 4.39 -14.19 -14.66
C GLU A 89 4.69 -13.60 -16.05
N GLY A 90 5.90 -13.08 -16.18
CA GLY A 90 6.53 -12.67 -17.44
C GLY A 90 7.64 -13.61 -17.85
#